data_AF-A0A091AK04-F1
#
_entry.id   AF-A0A091AK04-F1
#
_cell.length_a   1.000
_cell.length_b   1.000
_cell.length_c   1.000
_cell.angle_alpha   90.00
_cell.angle_beta   90.00
_cell.angle_gamma   90.00
#
_symmetry.space_group_name_H-M   'P 1'
#
loop_
_entity.id
_entity.type
_entity.pdbx_description
1 polymer ?
#
loop_
_entity_poly.entity_id
_entity_poly.type
_entity_poly.pdbx_seq_one_letter_code
_entity_poly.pdbx_strand_id
1 'polypeptide(L)'
;MADLSADEWTQEEYLKNRRELEAQGIRVLLIDTILNPIDGTETVLYSPPLLKNEAPGSVFVFYCDTGKSSKERLGEFRAKFPNHVCISLRGGRGYWRKNLRV
;
A
#
# COMPACT_ATOMS: atom_id res chain seq x y z
N MET A 1 1.13 -7.21 -15.90
CA MET A 1 0.21 -6.15 -15.40
C MET A 1 -0.13 -6.50 -13.97
N ALA A 2 0.05 -5.54 -13.06
CA ALA A 2 -0.36 -5.68 -11.67
C ALA A 2 -1.86 -5.96 -11.58
N ASP A 3 -2.26 -6.97 -10.80
CA ASP A 3 -3.67 -7.19 -10.47
C ASP A 3 -4.11 -6.16 -9.42
N LEU A 4 -4.83 -5.14 -9.87
CA LEU A 4 -5.39 -4.08 -9.04
C LEU A 4 -6.73 -4.47 -8.39
N SER A 5 -7.28 -5.63 -8.72
CA SER A 5 -8.49 -6.18 -8.08
C SER A 5 -8.18 -7.00 -6.83
N ALA A 6 -6.90 -7.31 -6.60
CA ALA A 6 -6.44 -8.04 -5.44
C ALA A 6 -6.68 -7.26 -4.13
N ASP A 7 -7.07 -7.99 -3.08
CA ASP A 7 -7.20 -7.42 -1.74
C ASP A 7 -5.84 -7.27 -1.04
N GLU A 8 -4.85 -8.07 -1.43
CA GLU A 8 -3.54 -8.09 -0.79
C GLU A 8 -2.39 -8.24 -1.79
N TRP A 9 -1.26 -7.63 -1.47
CA TRP A 9 0.03 -7.89 -2.11
C TRP A 9 1.07 -8.32 -1.07
N THR A 10 1.92 -9.26 -1.46
CA THR A 10 3.19 -9.55 -0.79
C THR A 10 4.19 -8.41 -1.00
N GLN A 11 5.29 -8.42 -0.24
CA GLN A 11 6.39 -7.46 -0.47
C GLN A 11 6.95 -7.55 -1.91
N GLU A 12 7.11 -8.76 -2.45
CA GLU A 12 7.63 -8.97 -3.81
C GLU A 12 6.70 -8.36 -4.86
N GLU A 13 5.40 -8.62 -4.74
CA GLU A 13 4.37 -8.02 -5.60
C GLU A 13 4.34 -6.50 -5.46
N TYR A 14 4.39 -5.96 -4.24
CA TYR A 14 4.46 -4.52 -4.02
C TYR A 14 5.65 -3.88 -4.75
N LEU A 15 6.87 -4.42 -4.56
CA LEU A 15 8.07 -3.85 -5.16
C LEU A 15 8.04 -3.92 -6.69
N LYS A 16 7.59 -5.04 -7.25
CA LYS A 16 7.47 -5.24 -8.69
C LYS A 16 6.39 -4.34 -9.29
N ASN A 17 5.18 -4.39 -8.71
CA ASN A 17 4.03 -3.65 -9.21
C ASN A 17 4.25 -2.14 -9.09
N ARG A 18 4.86 -1.67 -7.99
CA ARG A 18 5.24 -0.25 -7.84
C ARG A 18 6.11 0.20 -9.00
N ARG A 19 7.18 -0.53 -9.32
CA ARG A 19 8.07 -0.18 -10.43
C ARG A 19 7.34 -0.15 -11.78
N GLU A 20 6.48 -1.14 -12.05
CA GLU A 20 5.70 -1.20 -13.29
C GLU A 20 4.67 -0.08 -13.41
N LEU A 21 3.99 0.27 -12.32
CA LEU A 21 2.93 1.28 -12.28
C LEU A 21 3.51 2.70 -12.30
N GLU A 22 4.59 2.95 -11.57
CA GLU A 22 5.29 4.25 -11.58
C GLU A 22 5.86 4.56 -12.97
N ALA A 23 6.35 3.55 -13.71
CA ALA A 23 6.77 3.72 -15.10
C ALA A 23 5.63 4.14 -16.04
N GLN A 24 4.38 3.90 -15.65
CA GLN A 24 3.17 4.32 -16.37
C GLN A 24 2.61 5.65 -15.83
N GLY A 25 3.29 6.30 -14.88
CA GLY A 25 2.84 7.53 -14.24
C GLY A 25 1.78 7.33 -13.15
N ILE A 26 1.53 6.08 -12.72
CA ILE A 26 0.59 5.77 -11.64
C ILE A 26 1.37 5.78 -10.32
N ARG A 27 0.90 6.60 -9.37
CA ARG A 27 1.55 6.70 -8.06
C ARG A 27 1.19 5.53 -7.17
N VAL A 28 2.19 4.95 -6.50
CA VAL A 28 2.00 3.84 -5.55
C VAL A 28 2.59 4.20 -4.20
N LEU A 29 1.75 4.21 -3.17
CA LEU A 29 2.12 4.66 -1.81
C LEU A 29 1.98 3.52 -0.82
N LEU A 30 3.00 3.35 0.04
CA LEU A 30 2.98 2.41 1.16
C LEU A 30 2.52 3.15 2.42
N ILE A 31 1.30 2.86 2.88
CA ILE A 31 0.60 3.64 3.90
C ILE A 31 0.78 3.02 5.28
N ASP A 32 1.44 3.75 6.16
CA ASP A 32 1.64 3.43 7.57
C ASP A 32 0.37 3.74 8.38
N THR A 33 -0.27 2.72 8.93
CA THR A 33 -1.45 2.88 9.79
C THR A 33 -1.16 2.81 11.30
N ILE A 34 0.11 2.63 11.68
CA ILE A 34 0.54 2.33 13.06
C ILE A 34 1.60 3.29 13.62
N LEU A 35 1.97 4.36 12.88
CA LEU A 35 3.03 5.30 13.28
C LEU A 35 4.38 4.61 13.52
N ASN A 36 4.65 3.55 12.76
CA ASN A 36 5.85 2.76 12.84
C ASN A 36 6.34 2.44 11.42
N PRO A 37 7.18 3.32 10.83
CA PRO A 37 7.64 3.18 9.46
C PRO A 37 8.41 1.87 9.24
N ILE A 38 8.29 1.32 8.03
CA ILE A 38 9.07 0.16 7.63
C ILE A 38 10.49 0.62 7.28
N ASP A 39 11.49 0.10 7.97
CA ASP A 39 12.89 0.39 7.67
C ASP A 39 13.29 -0.01 6.24
N GLY A 40 14.00 0.88 5.56
CA GLY A 40 14.58 0.61 4.24
C GLY A 40 13.62 0.81 3.07
N THR A 41 12.43 1.39 3.30
CA THR A 41 11.50 1.82 2.25
C THR A 41 10.83 3.13 2.67
N GLU A 42 10.37 3.91 1.70
CA GLU A 42 9.56 5.10 1.98
C GLU A 42 8.15 4.66 2.36
N THR A 43 7.60 5.28 3.41
CA THR A 43 6.22 5.11 3.85
C THR A 43 5.55 6.46 4.04
N VAL A 44 4.24 6.49 3.88
CA VAL A 44 3.40 7.68 4.09
C VAL A 44 2.47 7.42 5.26
N LEU A 45 2.41 8.33 6.22
CA LEU A 45 1.49 8.21 7.34
C LEU A 45 0.03 8.25 6.87
N TYR A 46 -0.80 7.37 7.43
CA TYR A 46 -2.24 7.39 7.21
C TYR A 46 -2.87 8.72 7.65
N SER A 47 -3.10 9.60 6.68
CA SER A 47 -3.78 10.88 6.87
C SER A 47 -4.83 11.05 5.78
N PRO A 48 -6.10 10.70 6.03
CA PRO A 48 -7.14 10.76 5.01
C PRO A 48 -7.30 12.11 4.30
N PRO A 49 -7.19 13.28 4.98
CA PRO A 49 -7.26 14.57 4.29
C PRO A 49 -6.15 14.77 3.27
N LEU A 50 -4.93 14.30 3.56
CA LEU A 50 -3.78 14.41 2.65
C LEU A 50 -3.89 13.39 1.51
N LEU A 51 -4.21 12.14 1.85
CA LEU A 51 -4.31 11.05 0.87
C LEU A 51 -5.43 11.28 -0.16
N LYS A 52 -6.53 11.95 0.22
CA LYS A 52 -7.60 12.32 -0.72
C LYS A 52 -7.15 13.30 -1.81
N ASN A 53 -6.06 14.04 -1.59
CA ASN A 53 -5.52 14.98 -2.56
C ASN A 53 -4.53 14.33 -3.55
N GLU A 54 -4.20 13.04 -3.35
CA GLU A 54 -3.38 12.31 -4.32
C GLU A 54 -4.14 12.08 -5.61
N ALA A 55 -3.40 11.97 -6.72
CA ALA A 55 -3.95 11.81 -8.06
C ALA A 55 -4.96 10.64 -8.11
N PRO A 56 -6.14 10.80 -8.74
CA PRO A 56 -7.08 9.71 -8.97
C PRO A 56 -6.40 8.53 -9.68
N GLY A 57 -6.77 7.31 -9.29
CA GLY A 57 -6.14 6.08 -9.79
C GLY A 57 -4.83 5.71 -9.11
N SER A 58 -4.32 6.52 -8.17
CA SER A 58 -3.16 6.12 -7.34
C SER A 58 -3.48 4.87 -6.53
N VAL A 59 -2.45 4.07 -6.26
CA VAL A 59 -2.54 2.82 -5.50
C VAL A 59 -2.04 3.04 -4.08
N PHE A 60 -2.90 2.76 -3.11
CA PHE A 60 -2.58 2.81 -1.69
C PHE A 60 -2.45 1.39 -1.15
N VAL A 61 -1.25 1.08 -0.67
CA VAL A 61 -0.92 -0.21 -0.06
C VAL A 61 -0.81 -0.01 1.44
N PHE A 62 -1.85 -0.40 2.18
CA PHE A 62 -1.94 -0.19 3.63
C PHE A 62 -1.22 -1.29 4.39
N TYR A 63 -0.46 -0.93 5.42
CA TYR A 63 0.14 -1.92 6.31
C TYR A 63 -0.08 -1.56 7.79
N CYS A 64 -0.08 -2.62 8.61
CA CYS A 64 0.10 -2.56 10.06
C CYS A 64 1.22 -3.55 10.47
N ASP A 65 1.36 -3.91 11.74
CA ASP A 65 2.43 -4.82 12.16
C ASP A 65 2.32 -6.22 11.54
N THR A 66 1.10 -6.75 11.38
CA THR A 66 0.85 -8.14 10.93
C THR A 66 0.02 -8.26 9.65
N GLY A 67 -0.49 -7.16 9.11
CA GLY A 67 -1.37 -7.13 7.95
C GLY A 67 -2.84 -7.51 8.21
N LYS A 68 -3.17 -8.04 9.40
CA LYS A 68 -4.55 -8.46 9.75
C LYS A 68 -5.53 -7.29 9.74
N SER A 69 -5.23 -6.25 10.52
CA SER A 69 -6.12 -5.10 10.66
C SER A 69 -6.25 -4.29 9.38
N SER A 70 -5.18 -4.19 8.56
CA SER A 70 -5.26 -3.51 7.27
C SER A 70 -6.15 -4.26 6.28
N LYS A 71 -6.16 -5.59 6.32
CA LYS A 71 -7.04 -6.43 5.50
C LYS A 71 -8.50 -6.35 5.95
N GLU A 72 -8.77 -6.48 7.25
CA GLU A 72 -10.13 -6.41 7.80
C GLU A 72 -10.81 -5.06 7.49
N ARG A 73 -10.03 -3.98 7.51
CA ARG A 73 -10.51 -2.61 7.28
C ARG A 73 -10.47 -2.19 5.81
N LEU A 74 -10.14 -3.10 4.89
CA LEU A 74 -9.99 -2.75 3.47
C LEU A 74 -11.27 -2.18 2.86
N GLY A 75 -12.43 -2.68 3.28
CA GLY A 75 -13.74 -2.12 2.90
C GLY A 75 -13.91 -0.66 3.34
N GLU A 76 -13.46 -0.31 4.55
CA GLU A 76 -13.48 1.08 5.04
C GLU A 76 -12.55 1.97 4.22
N PHE A 77 -11.37 1.47 3.84
CA PHE A 77 -10.42 2.22 3.01
C PHE A 77 -11.00 2.47 1.62
N ARG A 78 -11.59 1.45 0.98
CA ARG A 78 -12.27 1.59 -0.32
C ARG A 78 -13.42 2.59 -0.27
N ALA A 79 -14.23 2.56 0.79
CA ALA A 79 -15.30 3.54 0.98
C ALA A 79 -14.76 4.97 1.20
N LYS A 80 -13.59 5.11 1.84
CA LYS A 80 -12.96 6.41 2.13
C LYS A 80 -12.20 7.00 0.93
N PHE A 81 -11.67 6.15 0.06
CA PHE A 81 -10.88 6.50 -1.11
C PHE A 81 -11.44 5.83 -2.38
N PRO A 82 -12.68 6.15 -2.80
CA PRO A 82 -13.35 5.47 -3.91
C PRO A 82 -12.70 5.72 -5.28
N ASN A 83 -11.86 6.76 -5.39
CA ASN A 83 -11.13 7.11 -6.62
C ASN A 83 -9.71 6.54 -6.65
N HIS A 84 -9.35 5.69 -5.68
CA HIS A 84 -8.01 5.15 -5.51
C HIS A 84 -8.09 3.63 -5.31
N VAL A 85 -7.03 2.93 -5.70
CA VAL A 85 -6.95 1.49 -5.49
C VAL A 85 -6.45 1.25 -4.06
N CYS A 86 -7.17 0.43 -3.30
CA CYS A 86 -6.81 0.10 -1.92
C CYS A 86 -6.45 -1.38 -1.81
N ILE A 87 -5.23 -1.65 -1.32
CA ILE A 87 -4.64 -2.98 -1.16
C ILE A 87 -4.03 -3.09 0.23
N SER A 88 -4.06 -4.26 0.86
CA SER A 88 -3.35 -4.54 2.12
C SER A 88 -1.99 -5.20 1.86
N LEU A 89 -0.95 -4.80 2.60
CA LEU A 89 0.34 -5.48 2.58
C LEU A 89 0.24 -6.78 3.40
N ARG A 90 0.35 -7.92 2.73
CA ARG A 90 0.27 -9.24 3.35
C ARG A 90 1.40 -9.43 4.37
N GLY A 91 1.03 -9.78 5.59
CA GLY A 91 1.96 -9.98 6.70
C GLY A 91 2.48 -8.68 7.34
N GLY A 92 2.09 -7.52 6.78
CA GLY A 92 2.45 -6.21 7.32
C GLY A 92 3.95 -5.97 7.44
N ARG A 93 4.32 -5.06 8.35
CA ARG A 93 5.72 -4.74 8.67
C ARG A 93 6.52 -5.96 9.14
N GLY A 94 5.91 -6.86 9.92
CA GLY A 94 6.59 -8.02 10.50
C GLY A 94 7.12 -9.02 9.47
N TYR A 95 6.57 -9.02 8.25
CA TYR A 95 7.02 -9.88 7.16
C TYR A 95 8.02 -9.19 6.22
N TRP A 96 8.30 -7.89 6.45
CA TRP A 96 9.16 -7.12 5.58
C TRP A 96 10.64 -7.51 5.70
N ARG A 97 11.26 -7.82 4.57
CA ARG A 97 12.69 -8.10 4.43
C ARG A 97 13.40 -6.89 3.87
N LYS A 98 14.19 -6.19 4.69
CA LYS A 98 14.90 -4.95 4.33
C LYS A 98 15.76 -5.04 3.06
N ASN A 99 16.31 -6.22 2.78
CA ASN A 99 17.26 -6.43 1.69
C ASN A 99 16.67 -7.17 0.47
N LEU A 100 15.34 -7.40 0.43
CA LEU A 100 14.71 -7.99 -0.74
C LEU A 100 14.73 -6.98 -1.89
N ARG A 101 15.15 -7.44 -3.07
CA ARG A 101 15.22 -6.66 -4.31
C ARG A 101 14.61 -7.49 -5.44
N VAL A 102 13.91 -6.84 -6.36
CA VAL A 102 13.20 -7.44 -7.50
C VAL A 102 13.44 -6.66 -8.77
#